data_AF-A0A3B0TY52-F1
#
_entry.id   AF-A0A3B0TY52-F1
#
_cell.length_a   1.000
_cell.length_b   1.000
_cell.length_c   1.000
_cell.angle_alpha   90.00
_cell.angle_beta   90.00
_cell.angle_gamma   90.00
#
_symmetry.space_group_name_H-M   'P 1'
#
loop_
_entity.id
_entity.type
_entity.pdbx_description
1 polymer ?
#
loop_
_entity_poly.entity_id
_entity_poly.type
_entity_poly.pdbx_seq_one_letter_code
_entity_poly.pdbx_strand_id
1 'polypeptide(L)'
;MYSILITGGTGLVGKHLSLLLQSKGYHVRILSRKYSKKTNIFYWNVNKNYIDLNAFKNVDYIIHLAGAGIANKRWSKSRKKELINSRVKTTNFLYKTVKELNHPLKGFIAASGIGFYGA
;
A
#
# COMPACT_ATOMS: atom_id res chain seq x y z
N MET A 1 21.00 3.61 4.69
CA MET A 1 20.16 2.55 4.10
C MET A 1 18.73 3.07 4.06
N TYR A 2 18.00 2.94 2.95
CA TYR A 2 16.62 3.44 2.87
C TYR A 2 15.60 2.41 3.33
N SER A 3 14.51 2.89 3.93
CA SER A 3 13.37 2.10 4.41
C SER A 3 12.13 2.39 3.58
N ILE A 4 11.47 1.33 3.14
CA ILE A 4 10.38 1.38 2.16
C ILE A 4 9.15 0.71 2.76
N LEU A 5 8.06 1.47 2.81
CA LEU A 5 6.75 0.98 3.23
C LEU A 5 5.90 0.60 2.02
N ILE A 6 5.50 -0.67 1.95
CA ILE A 6 4.74 -1.22 0.82
C ILE A 6 3.33 -1.58 1.26
N THR A 7 2.31 -0.98 0.65
CA THR A 7 0.94 -1.50 0.77
C THR A 7 0.69 -2.54 -0.31
N GLY A 8 -0.16 -3.54 -0.04
CA GLY A 8 -0.35 -4.64 -1.00
C GLY A 8 0.89 -5.52 -1.17
N GLY A 9 1.87 -5.43 -0.25
CA GLY A 9 3.11 -6.20 -0.27
C GLY A 9 2.93 -7.73 -0.19
N THR A 10 1.74 -8.20 0.18
CA THR A 10 1.39 -9.63 0.19
C THR A 10 0.76 -10.12 -1.12
N GLY A 11 0.47 -9.22 -2.07
CA GLY A 11 -0.05 -9.55 -3.40
C GLY A 11 1.04 -10.02 -4.35
N LEU A 12 0.64 -10.37 -5.59
CA LEU A 12 1.53 -10.91 -6.62
C LEU A 12 2.77 -10.03 -6.87
N VAL A 13 2.55 -8.76 -7.24
CA VAL A 13 3.64 -7.80 -7.51
C VAL A 13 4.38 -7.43 -6.22
N GLY A 14 3.63 -7.13 -5.16
CA GLY A 14 4.19 -6.68 -3.89
C GLY A 14 5.15 -7.68 -3.25
N LYS A 15 4.85 -8.99 -3.35
CA LYS A 15 5.71 -10.05 -2.81
C LYS A 15 7.07 -10.07 -3.51
N HIS A 16 7.09 -10.06 -4.84
CA HIS A 16 8.33 -10.09 -5.62
C HIS A 16 9.13 -8.79 -5.46
N LEU A 17 8.45 -7.64 -5.47
CA LEU A 17 9.09 -6.35 -5.22
C LEU A 17 9.72 -6.29 -3.83
N SER A 18 9.02 -6.80 -2.80
CA SER A 18 9.55 -6.84 -1.43
C SER A 18 10.84 -7.64 -1.34
N LEU A 19 10.88 -8.83 -1.96
CA LEU A 19 12.07 -9.69 -1.99
C LEU A 19 13.22 -9.04 -2.75
N LEU A 20 12.95 -8.41 -3.90
CA LEU A 20 13.96 -7.70 -4.69
C LEU A 20 14.55 -6.50 -3.94
N LEU A 21 13.72 -5.74 -3.23
CA LEU A 21 14.21 -4.62 -2.42
C LEU A 21 15.04 -5.12 -1.24
N GLN A 22 14.61 -6.20 -0.58
CA GLN A 22 15.39 -6.82 0.49
C GLN A 22 16.75 -7.34 -0.01
N SER A 23 16.80 -7.99 -1.18
CA SER A 23 18.07 -8.49 -1.74
C SER A 23 19.04 -7.37 -2.14
N LYS A 24 18.51 -6.15 -2.37
CA LYS A 24 19.31 -4.93 -2.59
C LYS A 24 19.67 -4.19 -1.29
N GLY A 25 19.36 -4.75 -0.12
CA GLY A 25 19.69 -4.17 1.18
C GLY A 25 18.69 -3.14 1.73
N TYR A 26 17.56 -2.91 1.05
CA TYR A 26 16.54 -1.99 1.58
C TYR A 26 15.77 -2.61 2.76
N HIS A 27 15.40 -1.79 3.74
CA HIS A 27 14.50 -2.22 4.81
C HIS A 27 13.05 -2.18 4.32
N VAL A 28 12.41 -3.35 4.18
CA VAL A 28 11.03 -3.43 3.69
C VAL A 28 10.04 -3.64 4.83
N ARG A 29 9.10 -2.71 4.94
CA ARG A 29 7.94 -2.74 5.83
C ARG A 29 6.67 -2.93 5.00
N ILE A 30 5.70 -3.70 5.49
CA ILE A 30 4.48 -4.02 4.73
C ILE A 30 3.25 -3.59 5.52
N LEU A 31 2.35 -2.83 4.90
CA LEU A 31 1.00 -2.57 5.41
C LEU A 31 0.00 -3.57 4.84
N SER A 32 -0.65 -4.32 5.74
CA SER A 32 -1.53 -5.44 5.40
C SER A 32 -2.87 -5.36 6.11
N ARG A 33 -3.95 -5.72 5.39
CA ARG A 33 -5.30 -5.87 5.97
C ARG A 33 -5.45 -7.13 6.82
N LYS A 34 -4.44 -8.00 6.83
CA LYS A 34 -4.39 -9.22 7.64
C LYS A 34 -3.30 -9.06 8.70
N TYR A 35 -3.64 -9.39 9.94
CA TYR A 35 -2.65 -9.51 11.01
C TYR A 35 -1.57 -10.51 10.65
N SER A 36 -0.36 -10.27 11.16
CA SER A 36 0.79 -11.15 10.99
C SER A 36 1.64 -11.13 12.25
N LYS A 37 2.29 -12.25 12.54
CA LYS A 37 3.33 -12.34 13.59
C LYS A 37 4.69 -11.82 13.10
N LYS A 38 4.83 -11.50 11.81
CA LYS A 38 6.09 -10.99 11.24
C LYS A 38 6.31 -9.54 11.67
N THR A 39 7.49 -9.25 12.18
CA THR A 39 7.87 -7.93 12.73
C THR A 39 7.88 -6.80 11.72
N ASN A 40 7.97 -7.12 10.42
CA ASN A 40 7.96 -6.15 9.34
C ASN A 40 6.58 -5.99 8.67
N ILE A 41 5.53 -6.64 9.18
CA ILE A 41 4.17 -6.53 8.67
C ILE A 41 3.28 -5.85 9.71
N PHE A 42 2.71 -4.73 9.32
CA PHE A 42 1.89 -3.86 10.14
C PHE A 42 0.44 -3.92 9.71
N TYR A 43 -0.47 -3.92 10.67
CA TYR A 43 -1.90 -4.01 10.39
C TYR A 43 -2.49 -2.64 10.06
N TRP A 44 -3.41 -2.62 9.12
CA TRP A 44 -4.29 -1.48 8.88
C TRP A 44 -5.68 -1.90 8.43
N ASN A 45 -6.63 -1.03 8.67
CA ASN A 45 -8.01 -1.19 8.23
C ASN A 45 -8.62 0.18 7.96
N VAL A 46 -8.68 0.53 6.67
CA VAL A 46 -9.21 1.81 6.19
C VAL A 46 -10.69 1.99 6.56
N ASN A 47 -11.48 0.90 6.61
CA ASN A 47 -12.89 0.98 6.99
C ASN A 47 -13.08 1.25 8.49
N LYS A 48 -12.07 0.90 9.31
CA LYS A 48 -12.05 1.18 10.76
C LYS A 48 -11.21 2.42 11.10
N ASN A 49 -10.76 3.17 10.08
CA ASN A 49 -9.83 4.30 10.25
C ASN A 49 -8.60 3.97 11.13
N TYR A 50 -8.07 2.75 10.99
CA TYR A 50 -6.97 2.26 11.81
C TYR A 50 -5.74 1.97 10.97
N ILE A 51 -4.58 2.42 11.44
CA ILE A 51 -3.28 2.10 10.87
C ILE A 51 -2.27 1.99 12.02
N ASP A 52 -1.51 0.91 12.06
CA ASP A 52 -0.42 0.79 13.04
C ASP A 52 0.69 1.79 12.68
N LEU A 53 0.83 2.84 13.49
CA LEU A 53 1.78 3.94 13.25
C LEU A 53 3.24 3.48 13.30
N ASN A 54 3.54 2.34 13.93
CA ASN A 54 4.87 1.77 13.86
C ASN A 54 5.28 1.45 12.42
N ALA A 55 4.34 1.28 11.49
CA ALA A 55 4.63 1.11 10.08
C ALA A 55 5.46 2.26 9.48
N PHE A 56 5.33 3.48 10.00
CA PHE A 56 5.96 4.70 9.48
C PHE A 56 7.32 5.02 10.10
N LYS A 57 7.72 4.31 11.16
CA LYS A 57 8.98 4.60 11.86
C LYS A 57 10.17 4.47 10.92
N ASN A 58 10.90 5.57 10.74
CA ASN A 58 12.06 5.70 9.85
C ASN A 58 11.76 5.27 8.40
N VAL A 59 10.59 5.58 7.85
CA VAL A 59 10.26 5.31 6.44
C VAL A 59 10.74 6.44 5.54
N ASP A 60 11.48 6.14 4.49
CA ASP A 60 11.90 7.13 3.49
C ASP A 60 10.91 7.21 2.32
N TYR A 61 10.39 6.05 1.89
CA TYR A 61 9.53 5.94 0.70
C TYR A 61 8.29 5.11 0.98
N ILE A 62 7.18 5.46 0.32
CA ILE A 62 5.98 4.62 0.27
C ILE A 62 5.77 4.12 -1.16
N ILE A 63 5.52 2.82 -1.30
CA ILE A 63 5.05 2.19 -2.54
C ILE A 63 3.63 1.66 -2.33
N HIS A 64 2.65 2.29 -2.96
CA HIS A 64 1.24 1.98 -2.82
C HIS A 64 0.76 1.00 -3.92
N LEU A 65 0.65 -0.29 -3.59
CA LEU A 65 0.13 -1.33 -4.48
C LEU A 65 -1.23 -1.90 -4.03
N ALA A 66 -1.79 -1.41 -2.92
CA ALA A 66 -3.07 -1.87 -2.44
C ALA A 66 -4.21 -1.49 -3.40
N GLY A 67 -5.05 -2.48 -3.71
CA GLY A 67 -6.25 -2.30 -4.50
C GLY A 67 -7.00 -3.62 -4.65
N ALA A 68 -8.29 -3.55 -4.92
CA ALA A 68 -9.05 -4.72 -5.31
C ALA A 68 -8.64 -5.18 -6.70
N GLY A 69 -8.47 -6.50 -6.88
CA GLY A 69 -8.01 -7.10 -8.14
C GLY A 69 -9.04 -6.99 -9.25
N ILE A 70 -8.68 -6.39 -10.38
CA ILE A 70 -9.61 -6.02 -11.44
C ILE A 70 -10.31 -7.25 -12.07
N ALA A 71 -9.56 -8.34 -12.26
CA ALA A 71 -10.03 -9.57 -12.89
C ALA A 71 -10.77 -10.54 -11.93
N ASN A 72 -10.89 -10.22 -10.65
CA ASN A 72 -11.33 -11.21 -9.66
C ASN A 72 -12.83 -11.55 -9.71
N LYS A 73 -13.68 -10.66 -10.27
CA LYS A 73 -15.14 -10.77 -10.25
C LYS A 73 -15.77 -10.06 -11.45
N ARG A 74 -16.97 -10.48 -11.86
CA ARG A 74 -17.81 -9.77 -12.85
C ARG A 74 -18.08 -8.31 -12.43
N TRP A 75 -18.15 -7.41 -13.41
CA TRP A 75 -18.29 -5.98 -13.17
C TRP A 75 -19.76 -5.57 -13.00
N SER A 76 -20.20 -5.46 -11.75
CA SER A 76 -21.44 -4.76 -11.37
C SER A 76 -21.18 -3.29 -11.02
N LYS A 77 -22.24 -2.48 -10.87
CA LYS A 77 -22.13 -1.11 -10.33
C LYS A 77 -21.43 -1.09 -8.96
N SER A 78 -21.78 -2.02 -8.07
CA SER A 78 -21.13 -2.15 -6.75
C SER A 78 -19.66 -2.54 -6.86
N ARG A 79 -19.31 -3.43 -7.79
CA ARG A 79 -17.91 -3.84 -8.04
C ARG A 79 -17.06 -2.68 -8.57
N LYS A 80 -17.56 -1.89 -9.52
CA LYS A 80 -16.88 -0.68 -10.01
C LYS A 80 -16.59 0.29 -8.87
N LYS A 81 -17.58 0.53 -8.00
CA LYS A 81 -17.41 1.37 -6.80
C LYS A 81 -16.35 0.80 -5.84
N GLU A 82 -16.31 -0.51 -5.65
CA GLU A 82 -15.27 -1.17 -4.84
C GLU A 82 -13.87 -0.99 -5.45
N LEU A 83 -13.71 -1.18 -6.76
CA LEU A 83 -12.43 -1.04 -7.46
C LEU A 83 -11.85 0.37 -7.29
N ILE A 84 -12.68 1.40 -7.43
CA ILE A 84 -12.31 2.81 -7.23
C ILE A 84 -11.99 3.06 -5.74
N ASN A 85 -12.92 2.73 -4.84
CA ASN A 85 -12.76 3.01 -3.41
C ASN A 85 -11.54 2.32 -2.82
N SER A 86 -11.22 1.11 -3.27
CA SER A 86 -10.06 0.35 -2.79
C SER A 86 -8.71 0.99 -3.10
N ARG A 87 -8.67 2.01 -3.97
CA ARG A 87 -7.47 2.78 -4.34
C ARG A 87 -7.55 4.21 -3.82
N VAL A 88 -8.68 4.88 -4.04
CA VAL A 88 -8.85 6.28 -3.62
C VAL A 88 -8.86 6.40 -2.11
N LYS A 89 -9.65 5.58 -1.40
CA LYS A 89 -9.76 5.69 0.07
C LYS A 89 -8.45 5.34 0.75
N THR A 90 -7.75 4.31 0.27
CA THR A 90 -6.46 3.89 0.83
C THR A 90 -5.36 4.92 0.57
N THR A 91 -5.31 5.51 -0.62
CA THR A 91 -4.37 6.60 -0.94
C THR A 91 -4.62 7.82 -0.05
N ASN A 92 -5.88 8.23 0.08
CA ASN A 92 -6.25 9.36 0.95
C ASN A 92 -5.93 9.10 2.41
N PHE A 93 -6.10 7.87 2.90
CA PHE A 93 -5.76 7.54 4.28
C PHE A 93 -4.26 7.62 4.53
N LEU A 94 -3.43 7.09 3.62
CA LEU A 94 -1.97 7.25 3.71
C LEU A 94 -1.54 8.71 3.68
N TYR A 95 -2.11 9.50 2.77
CA TYR A 95 -1.81 10.94 2.69
C TYR A 95 -2.12 11.65 4.01
N LYS A 96 -3.30 11.42 4.58
CA LYS A 96 -3.69 12.00 5.87
C LYS A 96 -2.72 11.59 6.98
N THR A 97 -2.41 10.30 7.09
CA THR A 97 -1.47 9.81 8.11
C THR A 97 -0.08 10.43 7.95
N VAL A 98 0.46 10.50 6.73
CA VAL A 98 1.77 11.12 6.48
C VAL A 98 1.76 12.60 6.87
N LYS A 99 0.68 13.31 6.52
CA LYS A 99 0.51 14.72 6.85
C LYS A 99 0.39 14.95 8.36
N GLU A 100 -0.40 14.14 9.06
CA GLU A 100 -0.61 14.22 10.52
C GLU A 100 0.68 13.91 11.29
N LEU A 101 1.49 12.98 10.80
CA LEU A 101 2.79 12.65 11.39
C LEU A 101 3.89 13.67 11.05
N ASN A 102 3.61 14.65 10.19
CA ASN A 102 4.61 15.53 9.57
C ASN A 102 5.82 14.73 9.05
N HIS A 103 5.54 13.58 8.44
CA HIS A 103 6.57 12.57 8.16
C HIS A 103 7.35 12.93 6.89
N PRO A 104 8.70 13.06 6.94
CA PRO A 104 9.50 13.59 5.83
C PRO A 104 9.80 12.51 4.78
N LEU A 105 8.77 12.10 4.03
CA LEU A 105 8.95 11.18 2.91
C LEU A 105 9.80 11.81 1.80
N LYS A 106 10.76 11.03 1.30
CA LYS A 106 11.54 11.36 0.11
C LYS A 106 10.78 11.06 -1.19
N GLY A 107 9.76 10.19 -1.12
CA GLY A 107 8.89 9.93 -2.26
C GLY A 107 7.70 9.03 -1.95
N PHE A 108 6.67 9.17 -2.79
CA PHE A 108 5.46 8.36 -2.77
C PHE A 108 5.20 7.83 -4.18
N ILE A 109 5.24 6.52 -4.36
CA ILE A 109 5.02 5.85 -5.65
C ILE A 109 3.69 5.11 -5.57
N ALA A 110 2.76 5.40 -6.48
CA ALA A 110 1.47 4.72 -6.56
C ALA A 110 1.36 3.88 -7.84
N ALA A 111 0.91 2.64 -7.71
CA ALA A 111 0.56 1.85 -8.88
C ALA A 111 -0.66 2.44 -9.59
N SER A 112 -0.54 2.55 -10.91
CA SER A 112 -1.63 2.93 -11.81
C SER A 112 -1.83 1.85 -12.88
N GLY A 113 -2.57 2.14 -13.93
CA GLY A 113 -2.76 1.25 -15.07
C GLY A 113 -2.85 2.03 -16.39
N ILE A 114 -2.40 1.40 -17.47
CA ILE A 114 -2.41 1.98 -18.82
C ILE A 114 -3.81 2.38 -19.29
N GLY A 115 -4.87 1.74 -18.76
CA GLY A 115 -6.25 2.06 -19.11
C GLY A 115 -6.70 3.48 -18.75
N PHE A 116 -5.87 4.27 -18.03
CA PHE A 116 -6.08 5.72 -17.93
C PHE A 116 -6.03 6.42 -19.30
N TYR A 117 -5.19 5.92 -20.22
CA TYR A 117 -5.00 6.50 -21.55
C TYR A 117 -5.99 5.94 -22.60
N GLY A 118 -6.90 5.05 -22.21
CA GLY A 118 -7.79 4.35 -23.14
C GLY A 118 -7.32 2.93 -23.48
N ALA A 119 -8.15 2.25 -24.27
CA ALA A 119 -7.93 0.92 -24.82
C ALA A 119 -8.25 0.93 -26.31
#